data_AF-A0A931YPY0-F1
#
_entry.id   AF-A0A931YPY0-F1
#
_cell.length_a   1.000
_cell.length_b   1.000
_cell.length_c   1.000
_cell.angle_alpha   90.00
_cell.angle_beta   90.00
_cell.angle_gamma   90.00
#
_symmetry.space_group_name_H-M   'P 1'
#
loop_
_entity.id
_entity.type
_entity.pdbx_description
1 polymer ?
#
loop_
_entity_poly.entity_id
_entity_poly.type
_entity_poly.pdbx_seq_one_letter_code
_entity_poly.pdbx_strand_id
1 'polypeptide(L)' 'MKYGTDIAGPTGATNEKPVGLVCIAVVVDDIVEVKECQLRGSRIDIKNISANTALNMVRLKLIGKC' A
#
# COMPACT_ATOMS: atom_id res chain seq x y z
N MET A 1 -15.65 14.14 0.94
CA MET A 1 -15.66 12.69 0.62
C MET A 1 -15.37 12.49 -0.86
N LYS A 2 -14.19 11.96 -1.20
CA LYS A 2 -13.87 11.34 -2.49
C LYS A 2 -12.94 10.17 -2.18
N TYR A 3 -13.52 9.02 -1.84
CA TYR A 3 -12.80 7.76 -1.70
C TYR A 3 -12.81 7.10 -3.08
N GLY A 4 -11.67 7.12 -3.76
CA GLY A 4 -11.55 6.57 -5.10
C GLY A 4 -10.10 6.24 -5.42
N THR A 5 -9.61 5.14 -4.86
CA THR A 5 -8.43 4.43 -5.37
C THR A 5 -8.89 3.29 -6.26
N ASP A 6 -9.31 3.62 -7.47
CA ASP A 6 -9.33 2.63 -8.54
C ASP A 6 -7.88 2.33 -8.95
N ILE A 7 -7.46 1.08 -8.75
CA ILE A 7 -6.92 0.16 -9.78
C ILE A 7 -6.62 -1.17 -9.07
N ALA A 8 -7.54 -2.13 -9.23
CA ALA A 8 -7.30 -3.55 -8.98
C ALA A 8 -7.21 -4.29 -10.33
N GLY A 9 -6.10 -4.14 -11.05
CA GLY A 9 -5.90 -4.73 -12.39
C GLY A 9 -4.42 -4.80 -12.77
N PRO A 10 -3.84 -5.92 -13.26
CA PRO A 10 -2.43 -5.99 -13.66
C PRO A 10 -2.17 -5.31 -15.02
N THR A 11 -3.20 -4.69 -15.60
CA THR A 11 -3.24 -4.13 -16.96
C THR A 11 -3.21 -2.59 -16.96
N GLY A 12 -2.96 -1.94 -15.82
CA GLY A 12 -2.94 -0.48 -15.69
C GLY A 12 -1.54 0.16 -15.80
N ALA A 13 -0.59 -0.51 -16.45
CA ALA A 13 0.76 0.00 -16.60
C ALA A 13 0.81 1.11 -17.65
N THR A 14 0.93 2.36 -17.22
CA THR A 14 1.35 3.48 -18.07
C THR A 14 2.76 3.88 -17.67
N ASN A 15 3.47 4.63 -18.51
CA ASN A 15 4.79 5.19 -18.13
C ASN A 15 4.74 6.01 -16.83
N GLU A 16 3.56 6.52 -16.47
CA GLU A 16 3.29 7.26 -15.23
C GLU A 16 2.96 6.35 -14.02
N LYS A 17 2.59 5.07 -14.24
CA LYS A 17 2.24 4.11 -13.19
C LYS A 17 2.85 2.73 -13.50
N PRO A 18 4.12 2.49 -13.11
CA PRO A 18 4.76 1.21 -13.37
C PRO A 18 4.07 0.07 -12.61
N VAL A 19 4.08 -1.13 -13.19
CA VAL A 19 3.62 -2.35 -12.51
C VAL A 19 4.36 -2.48 -11.18
N GLY A 20 3.59 -2.68 -10.10
CA GLY A 20 4.13 -2.81 -8.76
C GLY A 20 4.17 -1.53 -7.94
N LEU A 21 3.79 -0.38 -8.49
CA LEU A 21 3.55 0.81 -7.68
C LEU A 21 2.31 0.62 -6.79
N VAL A 22 2.49 0.70 -5.48
CA VAL A 22 1.43 0.57 -4.47
C VAL A 22 1.58 1.66 -3.43
N CYS A 23 0.52 2.45 -3.22
CA CYS A 23 0.44 3.41 -2.13
C CYS A 23 -0.39 2.81 -0.99
N ILE A 24 0.19 2.78 0.21
CA ILE A 24 -0.43 2.23 1.42
C ILE A 24 -0.60 3.38 2.41
N ALA A 25 -1.82 3.60 2.89
CA ALA A 25 -2.11 4.57 3.94
C ALA A 25 -2.75 3.87 5.14
N VAL A 26 -2.29 4.19 6.34
CA VAL A 26 -2.88 3.73 7.60
C VAL A 26 -3.18 4.93 8.49
N VAL A 27 -4.27 4.85 9.24
CA VAL A 27 -4.66 5.87 10.23
C VAL A 27 -4.84 5.16 11.56
N VAL A 28 -4.08 5.59 12.57
CA VAL A 28 -4.14 5.06 13.95
C VAL A 28 -4.07 6.26 14.89
N ASP A 29 -5.03 6.38 15.81
CA ASP A 29 -5.13 7.49 16.78
C ASP A 29 -4.97 8.87 16.13
N ASP A 30 -5.71 9.11 15.05
CA ASP A 30 -5.67 10.32 14.21
C ASP A 30 -4.32 10.62 13.52
N ILE A 31 -3.33 9.74 13.66
CA ILE A 31 -2.04 9.83 12.95
C ILE A 31 -2.14 9.09 11.62
N VAL A 32 -1.91 9.82 10.53
CA VAL A 32 -1.85 9.28 9.18
C VAL A 32 -0.41 8.96 8.81
N GLU A 33 -0.15 7.73 8.37
CA GLU A 33 1.10 7.34 7.72
C GLU A 33 0.83 6.85 6.30
N VAL A 34 1.56 7.39 5.34
CA VAL A 34 1.47 7.02 3.92
C VAL A 34 2.83 6.51 3.45
N LYS A 35 2.81 5.38 2.75
CA LYS A 35 3.99 4.75 2.18
C LYS A 35 3.76 4.42 0.72
N GLU A 36 4.62 4.95 -0.13
CA GLU A 36 4.72 4.56 -1.54
C GLU A 36 5.73 3.43 -1.68
N CYS A 37 5.32 2.34 -2.34
CA CYS A 37 6.10 1.12 -2.50
C CYS A 37 6.20 0.76 -3.98
N GLN A 38 7.42 0.61 -4.50
CA GLN A 38 7.65 -0.03 -5.79
C GLN A 38 7.95 -1.52 -5.57
N LEU A 39 6.90 -2.33 -5.58
CA LEU A 39 6.96 -3.77 -5.35
C LEU A 39 7.34 -4.52 -6.63
N ARG A 40 8.01 -5.65 -6.46
CA ARG A 40 8.40 -6.55 -7.55
C ARG A 40 7.87 -7.95 -7.27
N GLY A 41 7.50 -8.67 -8.33
CA GLY A 41 7.01 -10.04 -8.24
C GLY A 41 5.76 -10.24 -9.09
N SER A 42 5.17 -11.43 -8.96
CA SER A 42 3.89 -11.74 -9.59
C SER A 42 2.75 -10.92 -8.95
N ARG A 43 1.57 -11.00 -9.57
CA ARG A 43 0.37 -10.35 -9.04
C ARG A 43 0.01 -10.81 -7.62
N ILE A 44 0.23 -12.09 -7.31
CA ILE A 44 -0.04 -12.63 -5.97
C ILE A 44 1.00 -12.14 -4.97
N ASP A 45 2.27 -12.03 -5.38
CA ASP A 45 3.34 -11.49 -4.52
C ASP A 45 3.08 -10.04 -4.16
N ILE A 46 2.75 -9.21 -5.16
CA ILE A 46 2.43 -7.79 -4.95
C ILE A 46 1.28 -7.63 -3.95
N LYS A 47 0.21 -8.43 -4.08
CA LYS A 47 -0.91 -8.43 -3.12
C LYS A 47 -0.47 -8.81 -1.71
N ASN A 48 0.28 -9.91 -1.57
CA ASN A 48 0.73 -10.42 -0.28
C ASN A 48 1.68 -9.44 0.41
N ILE A 49 2.65 -8.88 -0.32
CA ILE A 49 3.59 -7.89 0.20
C ILE A 49 2.85 -6.61 0.62
N SER A 50 1.90 -6.15 -0.19
CA SER A 50 1.09 -4.96 0.13
C SER A 50 0.29 -5.16 1.42
N ALA A 51 -0.42 -6.29 1.55
CA ALA A 51 -1.22 -6.61 2.73
C ALA A 51 -0.35 -6.72 3.99
N ASN A 52 0.77 -7.46 3.91
CA ASN A 52 1.69 -7.60 5.03
C ASN A 52 2.35 -6.27 5.42
N THR A 53 2.65 -5.40 4.45
CA THR A 53 3.20 -4.06 4.71
C THR A 53 2.19 -3.20 5.47
N ALA A 54 0.93 -3.16 5.02
CA ALA A 54 -0.13 -2.42 5.69
C ALA A 54 -0.37 -2.92 7.14
N LEU A 55 -0.47 -4.24 7.32
CA LEU A 55 -0.62 -4.85 8.64
C LEU A 55 0.57 -4.53 9.55
N ASN A 56 1.79 -4.56 9.01
CA ASN A 56 2.98 -4.22 9.78
C ASN A 56 3.02 -2.74 10.18
N MET A 57 2.57 -1.82 9.31
CA MET A 57 2.47 -0.40 9.64
C MET A 57 1.50 -0.18 10.80
N VAL A 58 0.30 -0.77 10.76
CA VAL A 58 -0.66 -0.72 11.87
C VAL A 58 -0.07 -1.34 13.14
N ARG A 59 0.56 -2.52 13.03
CA ARG A 59 1.20 -3.20 14.16
C ARG A 59 2.23 -2.30 14.85
N LEU A 60 3.11 -1.65 14.09
CA LEU A 60 4.15 -0.76 14.62
C LEU A 60 3.55 0.45 15.36
N LYS A 61 2.48 1.03 14.82
CA LYS A 61 1.74 2.12 15.48
C LYS A 61 1.11 1.68 16.79
N LEU A 62 0.42 0.54 16.80
CA LEU A 62 -0.26 0.03 17.99
C LEU A 62 0.70 -0.38 19.11
N ILE A 63 1.92 -0.83 18.79
CA ILE A 63 2.93 -1.19 19.79
C ILE A 63 3.82 -0.01 20.23
N GLY A 64 3.52 1.22 19.79
CA GLY A 64 4.27 2.42 20.17
C GLY A 64 5.71 2.47 19.63
N LYS A 65 6.03 1.69 18.58
CA LYS A 65 7.34 1.77 17.91
C LYS A 65 7.23 2.74 16.74
N CYS A 66 7.56 4.01 17.00
CA CYS A 66 7.91 5.01 15.99
C CYS A 66 9.44 5.13 15.90
#